data_AF-A0A8I0G2E0-F1
#
_entry.id   AF-A0A8I0G2E0-F1
#
_cell.length_a   1.000
_cell.length_b   1.000
_cell.length_c   1.000
_cell.angle_alpha   90.00
_cell.angle_beta   90.00
_cell.angle_gamma   90.00
#
_symmetry.space_group_name_H-M   'P 1'
#
loop_
_entity.id
_entity.type
_entity.pdbx_description
1 polymer ?
#
loop_
_entity_poly.entity_id
_entity_poly.type
_entity_poly.pdbx_seq_one_letter_code
_entity_poly.pdbx_strand_id
1 'polypeptide(L)'
;MDLAALVFATGWASGVNAWATVAVLGIVARAGGSEWVPAGFGDWWVIGLSLGMFAIEFVVDKVPWLDSAWDGVSTVVRPAIGAVVAWKLAEHGGTLDPALLAALGGGTALASHGVKAGVRAAANTSPEPFSNAALSTGEDLSVVAVVLLALAHPWVALVVTAVALVLGVSLFLWLWRAIRRSRARRRERRG
;
A
#
# COMPACT_ATOMS: atom_id res chain seq x y z
N MET A 1 8.20 -10.70 -18.54
CA MET A 1 7.20 -9.93 -17.77
C MET A 1 7.61 -8.46 -17.78
N ASP A 2 6.67 -7.52 -17.78
CA ASP A 2 7.02 -6.09 -17.67
C ASP A 2 7.23 -5.73 -16.19
N LEU A 3 8.48 -5.40 -15.83
CA LEU A 3 8.86 -5.11 -14.45
C LEU A 3 8.28 -3.80 -13.94
N ALA A 4 8.09 -2.79 -14.79
CA ALA A 4 7.52 -1.53 -14.35
C ALA A 4 6.06 -1.72 -13.91
N ALA A 5 5.30 -2.53 -14.64
CA ALA A 5 3.92 -2.88 -14.28
C ALA A 5 3.85 -3.63 -12.95
N LEU A 6 4.69 -4.65 -12.74
CA LEU A 6 4.74 -5.38 -11.47
C LEU A 6 5.19 -4.49 -10.31
N VAL A 7 6.25 -3.70 -10.50
CA VAL A 7 6.81 -2.77 -9.50
C VAL A 7 5.78 -1.72 -9.11
N PHE A 8 5.04 -1.17 -10.07
CA PHE A 8 3.99 -0.22 -9.76
C PHE A 8 2.89 -0.86 -8.90
N ALA A 9 2.39 -2.03 -9.30
CA ALA A 9 1.30 -2.70 -8.60
C ALA A 9 1.71 -3.17 -7.18
N THR A 10 2.92 -3.73 -7.04
CA THR A 10 3.46 -4.14 -5.74
C THR A 10 3.87 -2.96 -4.87
N GLY A 11 4.29 -1.84 -5.46
CA GLY A 11 4.47 -0.57 -4.78
C GLY A 11 3.15 -0.05 -4.22
N TRP A 12 2.09 -0.02 -5.03
CA TRP A 12 0.73 0.33 -4.57
C TRP A 12 0.28 -0.57 -3.41
N ALA A 13 0.47 -1.88 -3.55
CA ALA A 13 0.13 -2.84 -2.50
C ALA A 13 0.92 -2.60 -1.21
N SER A 14 2.22 -2.28 -1.33
CA SER A 14 3.09 -1.99 -0.17
C SER A 14 2.65 -0.73 0.59
N GLY A 15 2.14 0.28 -0.13
CA GLY A 15 1.56 1.46 0.51
C GLY A 15 0.29 1.17 1.29
N VAL A 16 -0.54 0.23 0.83
CA VAL A 16 -1.77 -0.17 1.53
C VAL A 16 -1.50 -1.14 2.69
N ASN A 17 -0.68 -2.18 2.48
CA ASN A 17 -0.19 -3.13 3.50
C ASN A 17 1.17 -3.74 3.09
N ALA A 18 2.26 -3.18 3.59
CA ALA A 18 3.62 -3.63 3.27
C ALA A 18 3.89 -5.06 3.77
N TRP A 19 3.39 -5.40 4.95
CA TRP A 19 3.62 -6.70 5.56
C TRP A 19 2.87 -7.80 4.81
N ALA A 20 1.60 -7.57 4.46
CA ALA A 20 0.83 -8.47 3.61
C ALA A 20 1.47 -8.62 2.23
N THR A 21 1.98 -7.53 1.65
CA THR A 21 2.67 -7.57 0.35
C THR A 21 3.89 -8.50 0.39
N VAL A 22 4.77 -8.33 1.38
CA VAL A 22 5.96 -9.20 1.55
C VAL A 22 5.55 -10.64 1.87
N ALA A 23 4.54 -10.84 2.71
CA ALA A 23 4.05 -12.16 3.07
C ALA A 23 3.50 -12.93 1.87
N VAL A 24 2.66 -12.29 1.03
CA VAL A 24 2.08 -12.91 -0.16
C VAL A 24 3.17 -13.23 -1.18
N LEU A 25 4.08 -12.28 -1.45
CA LEU A 25 5.24 -12.53 -2.32
C LEU A 25 6.06 -13.72 -1.82
N GLY A 26 6.37 -13.77 -0.52
CA GLY A 26 7.13 -14.85 0.09
C GLY A 26 6.44 -16.21 0.03
N ILE A 27 5.14 -16.27 0.32
CA ILE A 27 4.34 -17.50 0.21
C ILE A 27 4.33 -18.01 -1.25
N VAL A 28 4.12 -17.11 -2.22
CA VAL A 28 4.13 -17.49 -3.64
C VAL A 28 5.51 -17.98 -4.07
N ALA A 29 6.59 -17.30 -3.67
CA ALA A 29 7.97 -17.74 -3.92
C ALA A 29 8.23 -19.13 -3.34
N ARG A 30 7.81 -19.37 -2.09
CA ARG A 30 8.02 -20.64 -1.39
C ARG A 30 7.24 -21.78 -2.01
N ALA A 31 6.04 -21.51 -2.52
CA ALA A 31 5.21 -22.47 -3.22
C ALA A 31 5.69 -22.75 -4.66
N GLY A 32 6.71 -22.05 -5.15
CA GLY A 32 7.17 -22.15 -6.54
C GLY A 32 6.19 -21.54 -7.53
N GLY A 33 5.30 -20.64 -7.08
CA GLY A 33 4.20 -20.09 -7.87
C GLY A 33 4.59 -18.95 -8.82
N SER A 34 5.81 -18.41 -8.71
CA SER A 34 6.34 -17.44 -9.66
C SER A 34 7.87 -17.41 -9.61
N GLU A 35 8.50 -17.54 -10.78
CA GLU A 35 9.95 -17.36 -10.93
C GLU A 35 10.39 -15.92 -10.67
N TRP A 36 9.49 -14.95 -10.86
CA TRP A 36 9.80 -13.52 -10.80
C TRP A 36 9.97 -12.98 -9.37
N VAL A 37 9.57 -13.74 -8.36
CA VAL A 37 9.78 -13.31 -6.97
C VAL A 37 11.25 -13.56 -6.59
N PRO A 38 12.00 -12.52 -6.17
CA PRO A 38 13.44 -12.65 -5.93
C PRO A 38 13.77 -13.61 -4.78
N ALA A 39 14.99 -14.15 -4.83
CA ALA A 39 15.52 -14.98 -3.75
C ALA A 39 15.50 -14.25 -2.40
N GLY A 40 15.24 -15.00 -1.32
CA GLY A 40 15.15 -14.48 0.05
C GLY A 40 13.72 -14.19 0.52
N PHE A 41 12.78 -13.82 -0.37
CA PHE A 41 11.37 -13.64 0.03
C PHE A 41 10.73 -14.94 0.52
N GLY A 42 11.12 -16.08 -0.08
CA GLY A 42 10.63 -17.40 0.29
C GLY A 42 11.19 -17.96 1.59
N ASP A 43 12.12 -17.27 2.26
CA ASP A 43 12.71 -17.76 3.50
C ASP A 43 11.66 -17.76 4.62
N TRP A 44 11.61 -18.84 5.41
CA TRP A 44 10.61 -19.00 6.47
C TRP A 44 10.60 -17.86 7.49
N TRP A 45 11.77 -17.27 7.77
CA TRP A 45 11.87 -16.16 8.71
C TRP A 45 11.30 -14.86 8.13
N VAL A 46 11.45 -14.61 6.81
CA VAL A 46 10.85 -13.45 6.12
C VAL A 46 9.33 -13.59 6.10
N ILE A 47 8.84 -14.77 5.71
CA ILE A 47 7.40 -15.08 5.69
C ILE A 47 6.83 -14.97 7.11
N GLY A 48 7.49 -15.58 8.11
CA GLY A 48 7.05 -15.54 9.50
C GLY A 48 7.01 -14.13 10.09
N LEU A 49 8.05 -13.33 9.85
CA LEU A 49 8.10 -11.94 10.32
C LEU A 49 7.03 -11.07 9.65
N SER A 50 6.89 -11.20 8.33
CA SER A 50 5.89 -10.43 7.58
C SER A 50 4.45 -10.83 7.94
N LEU A 51 4.16 -12.12 8.14
CA LEU A 51 2.86 -12.58 8.65
C LEU A 51 2.59 -12.11 10.08
N GLY A 52 3.60 -12.16 10.96
CA GLY A 52 3.48 -11.64 12.33
C GLY A 52 3.20 -10.14 12.34
N MET A 53 3.90 -9.37 11.52
CA MET A 53 3.65 -7.94 11.40
C MET A 53 2.30 -7.63 10.76
N PHE A 54 1.89 -8.41 9.76
CA PHE A 54 0.56 -8.32 9.18
C PHE A 54 -0.53 -8.58 10.21
N ALA A 55 -0.36 -9.58 11.09
CA ALA A 55 -1.32 -9.85 12.15
C ALA A 55 -1.42 -8.70 13.15
N ILE A 56 -0.30 -8.07 13.52
CA ILE A 56 -0.29 -6.87 14.36
C ILE A 56 -1.05 -5.74 13.68
N GLU A 57 -0.72 -5.44 12.42
CA GLU A 57 -1.39 -4.41 11.64
C GLU A 57 -2.90 -4.67 11.51
N PHE A 58 -3.29 -5.91 11.23
CA PHE A 58 -4.70 -6.32 11.13
C PHE A 58 -5.48 -6.02 12.42
N VAL A 59 -4.85 -6.15 13.59
CA VAL A 59 -5.48 -5.82 14.88
C VAL A 59 -5.47 -4.31 15.12
N VAL A 60 -4.33 -3.66 14.89
CA VAL A 60 -4.15 -2.21 15.06
C VAL A 60 -5.16 -1.43 14.22
N ASP A 61 -5.37 -1.82 12.96
CA ASP A 61 -6.24 -1.13 12.01
C ASP A 61 -7.72 -1.15 12.41
N LYS A 62 -8.12 -2.00 13.36
CA LYS A 62 -9.50 -2.08 13.87
C LYS A 62 -9.76 -1.13 15.04
N VAL A 63 -8.71 -0.62 15.67
CA VAL A 63 -8.82 0.28 16.82
C VAL A 63 -8.64 1.73 16.32
N PRO A 64 -9.69 2.56 16.39
CA PRO A 64 -9.59 3.96 15.98
C PRO A 64 -8.46 4.68 16.71
N TRP A 65 -7.80 5.60 16.02
CA TRP A 65 -6.64 6.38 16.49
C TRP A 65 -5.34 5.60 16.63
N LEU A 66 -5.40 4.33 17.05
CA LEU A 66 -4.24 3.44 17.01
C LEU A 66 -3.84 3.18 15.56
N ASP A 67 -4.81 2.98 14.67
CA ASP A 67 -4.63 2.94 13.21
C ASP A 67 -3.89 4.17 12.68
N SER A 68 -4.27 5.36 13.16
CA SER A 68 -3.71 6.64 12.73
C SER A 68 -2.27 6.82 13.21
N ALA A 69 -1.96 6.36 14.42
CA ALA A 69 -0.60 6.35 14.94
C ALA A 69 0.30 5.37 14.15
N TRP A 70 -0.24 4.19 13.83
CA TRP A 70 0.43 3.21 12.98
C TRP A 70 0.68 3.74 11.57
N ASP A 71 -0.30 4.43 10.99
CA ASP A 71 -0.18 5.11 9.70
C ASP A 71 0.88 6.22 9.71
N GLY A 72 1.06 6.89 10.86
CA GLY A 72 2.14 7.86 11.07
C GLY A 72 3.52 7.23 10.89
N VAL A 73 3.81 6.13 11.61
CA VAL A 73 5.07 5.38 11.49
C VAL A 73 5.24 4.81 10.06
N SER A 74 4.15 4.25 9.55
CA SER A 74 4.05 3.66 8.23
C SER A 74 4.37 4.59 7.07
N THR A 75 4.24 5.91 7.26
CA THR A 75 4.55 6.92 6.24
C THR A 75 6.01 6.84 5.77
N VAL A 76 6.92 6.35 6.61
CA VAL A 76 8.32 6.10 6.23
C VAL A 76 8.55 4.62 5.90
N VAL A 77 8.00 3.72 6.73
CA VAL A 77 8.28 2.28 6.64
C VAL A 77 7.77 1.68 5.33
N ARG A 78 6.54 2.02 4.91
CA ARG A 78 5.92 1.40 3.73
C ARG A 78 6.56 1.85 2.41
N PRO A 79 6.86 3.13 2.18
CA PRO A 79 7.61 3.53 0.99
C PRO A 79 9.00 2.91 0.94
N ALA A 80 9.68 2.78 2.08
CA ALA A 80 10.98 2.11 2.14
C ALA A 80 10.86 0.63 1.75
N ILE A 81 9.88 -0.09 2.29
CA ILE A 81 9.63 -1.49 1.91
C ILE A 81 9.24 -1.60 0.44
N GLY A 82 8.35 -0.74 -0.07
CA GLY A 82 7.96 -0.73 -1.49
C GLY A 82 9.16 -0.49 -2.42
N ALA A 83 10.08 0.40 -2.05
CA ALA A 83 11.31 0.63 -2.77
C ALA A 83 12.24 -0.60 -2.74
N VAL A 84 12.39 -1.26 -1.59
CA VAL A 84 13.20 -2.48 -1.44
C VAL A 84 12.62 -3.64 -2.25
N VAL A 85 11.29 -3.84 -2.21
CA VAL A 85 10.60 -4.85 -3.02
C VAL A 85 10.87 -4.60 -4.51
N ALA A 86 10.73 -3.35 -4.96
CA ALA A 86 10.97 -2.99 -6.34
C ALA A 86 12.44 -3.14 -6.77
N TRP A 87 13.38 -2.76 -5.91
CA TRP A 87 14.81 -2.99 -6.14
C TRP A 87 15.11 -4.48 -6.30
N LYS A 88 14.56 -5.32 -5.41
CA LYS A 88 14.75 -6.77 -5.48
C LYS A 88 14.13 -7.37 -6.74
N LEU A 89 12.97 -6.88 -7.16
CA LEU A 89 12.37 -7.27 -8.45
C LEU A 89 13.26 -6.87 -9.64
N ALA A 90 13.94 -5.73 -9.58
CA ALA A 90 14.86 -5.29 -10.61
C ALA A 90 16.13 -6.18 -10.73
N GLU A 91 16.54 -6.85 -9.65
CA GLU A 91 17.65 -7.83 -9.69
C GLU A 91 17.35 -9.02 -10.61
N HIS A 92 16.06 -9.26 -10.93
CA HIS A 92 15.62 -10.31 -11.85
C HIS A 92 15.85 -10.00 -13.34
N GLY A 93 16.38 -8.82 -13.67
CA GLY A 93 16.73 -8.39 -15.02
C GLY A 93 15.96 -7.16 -15.49
N GLY A 94 16.04 -6.82 -16.77
CA GLY A 94 15.36 -5.66 -17.36
C GLY A 94 16.30 -4.56 -17.83
N THR A 95 15.75 -3.62 -18.60
CA THR A 95 16.51 -2.50 -19.20
C THR A 95 16.45 -1.21 -18.39
N LEU A 96 15.57 -1.15 -17.39
CA LEU A 96 15.39 0.03 -16.54
C LEU A 96 16.39 -0.03 -15.37
N ASP A 97 16.90 1.15 -14.99
CA ASP A 97 17.76 1.32 -13.83
C ASP A 97 17.06 0.83 -12.54
N PRO A 98 17.67 -0.08 -11.76
CA PRO A 98 17.13 -0.51 -10.46
C PRO A 98 16.79 0.64 -9.51
N ALA A 99 17.55 1.75 -9.54
CA ALA A 99 17.26 2.93 -8.74
C ALA A 99 15.95 3.61 -9.16
N LEU A 100 15.68 3.66 -10.48
CA LEU A 100 14.42 4.18 -11.01
C LEU A 100 13.23 3.29 -10.64
N LEU A 101 13.41 1.98 -10.68
CA LEU A 101 12.37 1.03 -10.25
C LEU A 101 12.12 1.12 -8.74
N ALA A 102 13.16 1.26 -7.92
CA ALA A 102 13.01 1.49 -6.48
C ALA A 102 12.26 2.80 -6.18
N ALA A 103 12.58 3.88 -6.91
CA ALA A 103 11.86 5.14 -6.81
C ALA A 103 10.39 5.00 -7.24
N LEU A 104 10.11 4.23 -8.29
CA LEU A 104 8.75 3.93 -8.73
C LEU A 104 7.97 3.15 -7.66
N GLY A 105 8.53 2.06 -7.14
CA GLY A 105 7.89 1.24 -6.12
C GLY A 105 7.63 2.01 -4.82
N GLY A 106 8.65 2.71 -4.31
CA GLY A 106 8.53 3.53 -3.11
C GLY A 106 7.61 4.74 -3.29
N GLY A 107 7.66 5.38 -4.46
CA GLY A 107 6.78 6.51 -4.80
C GLY A 107 5.31 6.10 -4.89
N THR A 108 5.02 4.98 -5.55
CA THR A 108 3.65 4.45 -5.62
C THR A 108 3.15 3.98 -4.25
N ALA A 109 4.03 3.41 -3.42
CA ALA A 109 3.72 3.07 -2.03
C ALA A 109 3.40 4.31 -1.19
N LEU A 110 4.19 5.38 -1.31
CA LEU A 110 3.91 6.64 -0.61
C LEU A 110 2.57 7.25 -1.05
N ALA A 111 2.28 7.24 -2.36
CA ALA A 111 1.04 7.79 -2.89
C ALA A 111 -0.19 7.02 -2.41
N SER A 112 -0.17 5.69 -2.48
CA SER A 112 -1.27 4.83 -2.02
C SER A 112 -1.43 4.86 -0.49
N HIS A 113 -0.34 4.89 0.28
CA HIS A 113 -0.38 5.11 1.72
C HIS A 113 -1.01 6.46 2.07
N GLY A 114 -0.65 7.52 1.36
CA GLY A 114 -1.23 8.85 1.54
C GLY A 114 -2.75 8.87 1.32
N VAL A 115 -3.25 8.10 0.34
CA VAL A 115 -4.69 7.89 0.15
C VAL A 115 -5.31 7.18 1.35
N LYS A 116 -4.74 6.04 1.78
CA LYS A 116 -5.21 5.28 2.96
C LYS A 116 -5.30 6.16 4.20
N ALA A 117 -4.18 6.78 4.59
CA ALA A 117 -4.10 7.66 5.76
C ALA A 117 -5.07 8.85 5.67
N GLY A 118 -5.27 9.40 4.46
CA GLY A 118 -6.23 10.46 4.21
C GLY A 118 -7.69 10.02 4.41
N VAL A 119 -8.05 8.82 3.94
CA VAL A 119 -9.37 8.22 4.18
C VAL A 119 -9.57 7.94 5.67
N ARG A 120 -8.57 7.37 6.36
CA ARG A 120 -8.61 7.16 7.82
C ARG A 120 -8.79 8.45 8.60
N ALA A 121 -8.07 9.52 8.23
CA ALA A 121 -8.23 10.82 8.86
C ALA A 121 -9.64 11.40 8.71
N ALA A 122 -10.32 11.13 7.58
CA ALA A 122 -11.72 11.50 7.39
C ALA A 122 -12.67 10.60 8.17
N ALA A 123 -12.48 9.28 8.12
CA ALA A 123 -13.31 8.29 8.82
C ALA A 123 -13.25 8.46 10.35
N ASN A 124 -12.08 8.73 10.91
CA ASN A 124 -11.89 8.93 12.34
C ASN A 124 -12.46 10.25 12.88
N THR A 125 -13.01 11.13 12.03
CA THR A 125 -13.80 12.27 12.52
C THR A 125 -15.08 11.85 13.25
N SER A 126 -15.60 10.66 12.93
CA SER A 126 -16.70 10.00 13.63
C SER A 126 -16.40 8.50 13.67
N PRO A 127 -15.65 8.02 14.68
CA PRO A 127 -15.15 6.65 14.69
C PRO A 127 -16.29 5.64 14.86
N GLU A 128 -16.51 4.82 13.84
CA GLU A 128 -17.45 3.70 13.84
C GLU A 128 -16.66 2.38 13.72
N PRO A 129 -16.65 1.51 14.76
CA PRO A 129 -15.82 0.30 14.77
C PRO A 129 -16.07 -0.62 13.57
N PHE A 130 -17.33 -0.77 13.16
CA PHE A 130 -17.69 -1.61 12.04
C PHE A 130 -17.17 -1.05 10.71
N SER A 131 -17.31 0.25 10.48
CA SER A 131 -16.85 0.93 9.26
C SER A 131 -15.33 0.86 9.13
N ASN A 132 -14.59 1.06 10.23
CA ASN A 132 -13.12 0.91 10.25
C ASN A 132 -12.68 -0.55 10.03
N ALA A 133 -13.37 -1.52 10.63
CA ALA A 133 -13.09 -2.93 10.41
C ALA A 133 -13.37 -3.36 8.95
N ALA A 134 -14.47 -2.89 8.36
CA ALA A 134 -14.81 -3.17 6.97
C ALA A 134 -13.80 -2.54 6.01
N LEU A 135 -13.40 -1.28 6.25
CA LEU A 135 -12.41 -0.57 5.44
C LEU A 135 -11.05 -1.27 5.49
N SER A 136 -10.52 -1.52 6.69
CA SER A 136 -9.24 -2.23 6.87
C SER A 136 -9.22 -3.62 6.25
N THR A 137 -10.28 -4.40 6.45
CA THR A 137 -10.38 -5.75 5.86
C THR A 137 -10.43 -5.68 4.33
N GLY A 138 -11.15 -4.70 3.77
CA GLY A 138 -11.17 -4.48 2.31
C GLY A 138 -9.80 -4.10 1.76
N GLU A 139 -9.05 -3.26 2.48
CA GLU A 139 -7.67 -2.89 2.16
C GLU A 139 -6.77 -4.14 2.12
N ASP A 140 -6.81 -4.99 3.15
CA ASP A 140 -6.00 -6.20 3.22
C ASP A 140 -6.31 -7.20 2.10
N LEU A 141 -7.60 -7.43 1.84
CA LEU A 141 -8.04 -8.29 0.73
C LEU A 141 -7.59 -7.72 -0.62
N SER A 142 -7.65 -6.39 -0.78
CA SER A 142 -7.20 -5.74 -2.02
C SER A 142 -5.71 -5.94 -2.24
N VAL A 143 -4.88 -5.89 -1.19
CA VAL A 143 -3.44 -6.13 -1.27
C VAL A 143 -3.15 -7.56 -1.72
N VAL A 144 -3.77 -8.55 -1.09
CA VAL A 144 -3.60 -9.95 -1.49
C VAL A 144 -4.01 -10.15 -2.95
N ALA A 145 -5.19 -9.65 -3.34
CA ALA A 145 -5.70 -9.80 -4.70
C ALA A 145 -4.80 -9.10 -5.73
N VAL A 146 -4.33 -7.88 -5.45
CA VAL A 146 -3.46 -7.12 -6.34
C VAL A 146 -2.10 -7.78 -6.50
N VAL A 147 -1.47 -8.28 -5.43
CA VAL A 147 -0.16 -8.95 -5.54
C VAL A 147 -0.28 -10.22 -6.37
N LEU A 148 -1.30 -11.05 -6.13
CA LEU A 148 -1.54 -12.25 -6.92
C LEU A 148 -1.85 -11.91 -8.39
N LEU A 149 -2.68 -10.90 -8.63
CA LEU A 149 -2.99 -10.42 -9.98
C LEU A 149 -1.75 -9.85 -10.66
N ALA A 150 -0.86 -9.18 -9.95
CA ALA A 150 0.35 -8.60 -10.53
C ALA A 150 1.35 -9.67 -10.96
N LEU A 151 1.45 -10.77 -10.21
CA LEU A 151 2.28 -11.92 -10.60
C LEU A 151 1.70 -12.69 -11.79
N ALA A 152 0.36 -12.80 -11.88
CA ALA A 152 -0.31 -13.51 -12.98
C ALA A 152 -0.45 -12.66 -14.25
N HIS A 153 -0.86 -11.40 -14.09
CA HIS A 153 -1.25 -10.47 -15.16
C HIS A 153 -0.80 -9.02 -14.84
N PRO A 154 0.51 -8.70 -14.93
CA PRO A 154 1.06 -7.42 -14.48
C PRO A 154 0.40 -6.18 -15.09
N TRP A 155 0.07 -6.22 -16.40
CA TRP A 155 -0.60 -5.12 -17.07
C TRP A 155 -2.01 -4.85 -16.54
N VAL A 156 -2.75 -5.90 -16.20
CA VAL A 156 -4.09 -5.76 -15.61
C VAL A 156 -3.95 -5.17 -14.21
N ALA A 157 -3.01 -5.69 -13.40
CA ALA A 157 -2.74 -5.14 -12.08
C ALA A 157 -2.30 -3.67 -12.13
N LEU A 158 -1.47 -3.30 -13.10
CA LEU A 158 -1.07 -1.90 -13.34
C LEU A 158 -2.30 -1.03 -13.60
N VAL A 159 -3.18 -1.41 -14.52
CA VAL A 159 -4.39 -0.62 -14.82
C VAL A 159 -5.28 -0.50 -13.59
N VAL A 160 -5.54 -1.60 -12.90
CA VAL A 160 -6.38 -1.63 -11.69
C VAL A 160 -5.81 -0.70 -10.60
N THR A 161 -4.52 -0.82 -10.29
CA THR A 161 -3.87 -0.03 -9.25
C THR A 161 -3.69 1.42 -9.65
N ALA A 162 -3.41 1.72 -10.93
CA ALA A 162 -3.33 3.09 -11.44
C ALA A 162 -4.68 3.80 -11.35
N VAL A 163 -5.77 3.13 -11.75
CA VAL A 163 -7.13 3.66 -11.61
C VAL A 163 -7.48 3.88 -10.13
N ALA A 164 -7.23 2.89 -9.27
CA ALA A 164 -7.46 3.01 -7.83
C ALA A 164 -6.69 4.19 -7.23
N LEU A 165 -5.43 4.38 -7.62
CA LEU A 165 -4.60 5.48 -7.17
C LEU A 165 -5.13 6.84 -7.65
N VAL A 166 -5.50 6.97 -8.92
CA VAL A 166 -6.06 8.21 -9.48
C VAL A 166 -7.36 8.58 -8.77
N LEU A 167 -8.26 7.62 -8.55
CA LEU A 167 -9.52 7.84 -7.83
C LEU A 167 -9.26 8.23 -6.37
N GLY A 168 -8.37 7.50 -5.70
CA GLY A 168 -7.98 7.77 -4.31
C GLY A 168 -7.36 9.15 -4.10
N VAL A 169 -6.39 9.52 -4.93
CA VAL A 169 -5.76 10.84 -4.89
C VAL A 169 -6.76 11.94 -5.20
N SER A 170 -7.65 11.74 -6.19
CA SER A 170 -8.69 12.72 -6.53
C SER A 170 -9.65 12.94 -5.35
N LEU A 171 -10.08 11.86 -4.70
CA LEU A 171 -10.92 11.92 -3.50
C LEU A 171 -10.20 12.65 -2.35
N PHE A 172 -8.95 12.29 -2.07
CA PHE A 172 -8.13 12.93 -1.04
C PHE A 172 -8.00 14.44 -1.28
N LEU A 173 -7.64 14.86 -2.50
CA LEU A 173 -7.49 16.27 -2.85
C LEU A 173 -8.82 17.03 -2.76
N TRP A 174 -9.93 16.38 -3.14
CA TRP A 174 -11.26 16.94 -3.00
C TRP A 174 -11.63 17.17 -1.54
N LEU A 175 -11.45 16.17 -0.67
CA LEU A 175 -11.70 16.25 0.78
C LEU A 175 -10.86 17.35 1.42
N TRP A 176 -9.55 17.36 1.13
CA TRP A 176 -8.63 18.38 1.63
C TRP A 176 -9.07 19.81 1.25
N ARG A 177 -9.45 20.02 -0.01
CA ARG A 177 -9.94 21.32 -0.49
C ARG A 177 -11.26 21.70 0.18
N ALA A 178 -12.20 20.76 0.36
CA ALA A 178 -13.47 21.00 1.02
C ALA A 178 -13.28 21.44 2.48
N ILE A 179 -12.40 20.75 3.21
CA ILE A 179 -12.05 21.09 4.61
C ILE A 179 -11.40 22.48 4.68
N ARG A 180 -10.44 22.79 3.80
CA ARG A 180 -9.80 24.12 3.78
C ARG A 180 -10.80 25.25 3.52
N ARG A 181 -11.71 25.07 2.55
CA ARG A 181 -12.75 26.07 2.22
C ARG A 181 -13.70 26.28 3.39
N SER A 182 -14.12 25.22 4.08
CA SER A 182 -15.02 25.35 5.23
C SER A 182 -14.36 26.07 6.41
N ARG A 183 -13.06 25.81 6.67
CA ARG A 183 -12.29 26.51 7.71
C ARG A 183 -12.11 28.00 7.38
N ALA A 184 -11.88 28.37 6.13
CA ALA A 184 -11.79 29.77 5.71
C ALA A 184 -13.11 30.53 5.95
N ARG A 185 -14.24 29.96 5.50
CA ARG A 185 -15.58 30.56 5.70
C ARG A 185 -15.96 30.73 7.17
N ARG A 186 -15.52 29.81 8.04
CA ARG A 186 -15.76 29.92 9.50
C ARG A 186 -14.93 31.03 10.14
N ARG A 187 -13.76 31.36 9.60
CA ARG A 187 -12.93 32.48 10.08
C ARG A 187 -13.56 33.83 9.69
N GLU A 188 -14.04 33.95 8.46
CA GLU A 188 -14.75 35.14 7.96
C GLU A 188 -16.05 35.45 8.71
N ARG A 189 -16.74 34.43 9.25
CA ARG A 189 -17.96 34.63 10.05
C ARG A 189 -17.71 34.93 11.53
N ARG A 190 -16.46 34.80 12.00
CA ARG A 190 -16.06 34.99 13.41
C ARG A 190 -15.26 36.27 13.65
N GLY A 191 -14.79 36.93 12.59
CA GLY A 191 -14.24 38.29 12.62
C GLY A 191 -15.30 39.27 12.14
#